data_AF-B6V6Q6-F1
#
_entry.id   AF-B6V6Q6-F1
#
_cell.length_a   1.000
_cell.length_b   1.000
_cell.length_c   1.000
_cell.angle_alpha   90.00
_cell.angle_beta   90.00
_cell.angle_gamma   90.00
#
_symmetry.space_group_name_H-M   'P 1'
#
loop_
_entity.id
_entity.type
_entity.pdbx_description
1 polymer ?
#
loop_
_entity_poly.entity_id
_entity_poly.type
_entity_poly.pdbx_seq_one_letter_code
_entity_poly.pdbx_strand_id
1 'polypeptide(L)'
;DAYQATGCYNLLCSGFIQISSDIAMGASISPVSNYGGSQYDISILIWKDPKEGNWWMQFGNQNVLGYWPAPLFSYLADSASMIEWGGEVVNSEPDGQHTSTQMGSGHFPDEGFGKSSYFRNIQIVDGSNNLRVPKGLGTFTEQSKCYDVQKG
;
A
#
# COMPACT_ATOMS: atom_id res chain seq x y z
N ASP A 1 12.34 11.08 1.56
CA ASP A 1 13.48 11.07 2.51
C ASP A 1 13.16 10.31 3.80
N ALA A 2 12.42 9.18 3.76
CA ALA A 2 12.07 8.39 4.96
C ALA A 2 11.41 9.19 6.11
N TYR A 3 10.38 9.98 5.79
CA TYR A 3 9.63 10.82 6.73
C TYR A 3 10.46 11.89 7.45
N GLN A 4 11.62 12.29 6.90
CA GLN A 4 12.54 13.19 7.60
C GLN A 4 12.17 14.67 7.44
N ALA A 5 11.81 15.13 6.24
CA ALA A 5 11.60 16.56 6.01
C ALA A 5 10.59 16.93 4.92
N THR A 6 10.49 16.13 3.85
CA THR A 6 9.80 16.54 2.60
C THR A 6 8.61 15.66 2.22
N GLY A 7 8.42 14.52 2.89
CA GLY A 7 7.30 13.62 2.65
C GLY A 7 6.00 14.05 3.33
N CYS A 8 4.87 13.74 2.71
CA CYS A 8 3.53 13.92 3.28
C CYS A 8 2.56 12.86 2.71
N TYR A 9 1.35 12.80 3.26
CA TYR A 9 0.29 11.97 2.71
C TYR A 9 -0.41 12.64 1.52
N ASN A 10 -0.82 11.83 0.54
CA ASN A 10 -1.62 12.24 -0.62
C ASN A 10 -0.97 13.40 -1.39
N LEU A 11 -1.73 14.48 -1.62
CA LEU A 11 -1.30 15.69 -2.33
C LEU A 11 -1.03 16.87 -1.38
N LEU A 12 -0.79 16.61 -0.09
CA LEU A 12 -0.51 17.67 0.89
C LEU A 12 0.83 18.39 0.65
N CYS A 13 1.66 17.84 -0.22
CA CYS A 13 2.95 18.33 -0.66
C CYS A 13 3.18 17.86 -2.10
N SER A 14 4.12 18.50 -2.77
CA SER A 14 4.53 18.09 -4.12
C SER A 14 5.22 16.72 -4.08
N GLY A 15 4.95 15.91 -5.11
CA GLY A 15 5.64 14.63 -5.29
C GLY A 15 4.91 13.71 -6.24
N PHE A 16 3.59 13.62 -6.12
CA PHE A 16 2.75 12.89 -7.07
C PHE A 16 2.11 13.85 -8.06
N ILE A 17 2.26 13.56 -9.35
CA ILE A 17 1.58 14.27 -10.43
C ILE A 17 0.36 13.44 -10.81
N GLN A 18 -0.81 13.85 -10.32
CA GLN A 18 -2.08 13.25 -10.69
C GLN A 18 -2.49 13.72 -12.09
N ILE A 19 -2.87 12.77 -12.95
CA ILE A 19 -3.30 13.02 -14.33
C ILE A 19 -4.78 12.70 -14.56
N SER A 20 -5.34 11.74 -13.82
CA SER A 20 -6.76 11.41 -13.89
C SER A 20 -7.55 12.36 -12.98
N SER A 21 -8.70 12.83 -13.47
CA SER A 21 -9.67 13.60 -12.69
C SER A 21 -10.78 12.74 -12.07
N ASP A 22 -10.76 11.43 -12.30
CA ASP A 22 -11.88 10.53 -11.95
C ASP A 22 -11.83 10.10 -10.48
N ILE A 23 -10.62 9.93 -9.94
CA ILE A 23 -10.39 9.46 -8.58
C ILE A 23 -9.40 10.40 -7.90
N ALA A 24 -9.81 11.02 -6.80
CA ALA A 24 -8.92 11.85 -5.99
C ALA A 24 -7.99 11.00 -5.12
N MET A 25 -6.71 11.39 -5.03
CA MET A 25 -5.83 10.83 -4.01
C MET A 25 -6.36 11.15 -2.61
N GLY A 26 -6.40 10.15 -1.73
CA GLY A 26 -7.03 10.26 -0.41
C GLY A 26 -8.55 10.13 -0.40
N ALA A 27 -9.18 9.83 -1.55
CA ALA A 27 -10.61 9.50 -1.59
C ALA A 27 -10.93 8.28 -0.73
N SER A 28 -12.11 8.29 -0.10
CA SER A 28 -12.61 7.14 0.65
C SER A 28 -12.96 6.00 -0.30
N ILE A 29 -12.62 4.78 0.12
CA ILE A 29 -13.02 3.57 -0.59
C ILE A 29 -14.49 3.27 -0.26
N SER A 30 -15.30 2.99 -1.28
CA SER A 30 -16.67 2.54 -1.12
C SER A 30 -17.06 1.58 -2.24
N PRO A 31 -17.78 0.48 -1.95
CA PRO A 31 -18.17 0.01 -0.61
C PRO A 31 -16.99 -0.55 0.19
N VAL A 32 -17.16 -0.66 1.51
CA VAL A 32 -16.20 -1.32 2.42
C VAL A 32 -16.71 -2.68 2.87
N SER A 33 -15.78 -3.59 3.17
CA SER A 33 -16.07 -4.95 3.64
C SER A 33 -16.78 -4.94 5.00
N ASN A 34 -17.60 -5.96 5.25
CA ASN A 34 -18.26 -6.16 6.55
C ASN A 34 -17.73 -7.42 7.25
N TYR A 35 -17.65 -7.37 8.58
CA TYR A 35 -17.26 -8.54 9.37
C TYR A 35 -18.24 -9.72 9.15
N GLY A 36 -17.72 -10.84 8.66
CA GLY A 36 -18.48 -12.04 8.32
C GLY A 36 -19.44 -11.89 7.12
N GLY A 37 -19.36 -10.78 6.38
CA GLY A 37 -20.30 -10.44 5.30
C GLY A 37 -19.61 -10.25 3.95
N SER A 38 -20.22 -9.41 3.10
CA SER A 38 -19.66 -9.06 1.78
C SER A 38 -18.26 -8.49 1.93
N GLN A 39 -17.34 -9.04 1.13
CA GLN A 39 -15.95 -8.59 1.04
C GLN A 39 -15.75 -7.85 -0.28
N TYR A 40 -15.02 -6.75 -0.21
CA TYR A 40 -14.64 -5.94 -1.35
C TYR A 40 -13.12 -5.74 -1.35
N ASP A 41 -12.56 -5.56 -2.54
CA ASP A 41 -11.15 -5.35 -2.76
C ASP A 41 -10.92 -4.25 -3.78
N ILE A 42 -9.77 -3.60 -3.66
CA ILE A 42 -9.24 -2.67 -4.65
C ILE A 42 -7.96 -3.25 -5.23
N SER A 43 -7.70 -2.96 -6.51
CA SER A 43 -6.47 -3.34 -7.17
C SER A 43 -5.60 -2.09 -7.37
N ILE A 44 -4.36 -2.15 -6.90
CA ILE A 44 -3.37 -1.10 -7.10
C ILE A 44 -2.19 -1.69 -7.84
N LEU A 45 -1.75 -1.02 -8.89
CA LEU A 45 -0.52 -1.36 -9.62
C LEU A 45 0.43 -0.17 -9.54
N ILE A 46 1.66 -0.43 -9.12
CA ILE A 46 2.76 0.53 -9.17
C ILE A 46 3.88 -0.09 -10.01
N TRP A 47 4.39 0.68 -10.97
CA TRP A 47 5.47 0.22 -11.84
C TRP A 47 6.39 1.37 -12.23
N LYS A 48 7.63 1.04 -12.56
CA LYS A 48 8.59 2.02 -13.07
C LYS A 48 8.57 1.99 -14.59
N ASP A 49 8.44 3.16 -15.22
CA ASP A 49 8.59 3.29 -16.66
C ASP A 49 10.07 3.12 -17.06
N PRO A 50 10.43 2.13 -17.90
CA PRO A 50 11.81 1.94 -18.34
C PRO A 50 12.33 3.06 -19.25
N LYS A 51 11.44 3.89 -19.83
CA LYS A 51 11.84 4.98 -20.73
C LYS A 51 12.18 6.26 -19.98
N GLU A 52 11.25 6.77 -19.18
CA GLU A 52 11.40 8.04 -18.47
C GLU A 52 11.88 7.86 -17.02
N GLY A 53 11.81 6.65 -16.46
CA GLY A 53 12.18 6.36 -15.07
C GLY A 53 11.13 6.76 -14.04
N ASN A 54 10.00 7.32 -14.47
CA ASN A 54 8.89 7.71 -13.60
C ASN A 54 8.23 6.48 -12.97
N TRP A 55 7.78 6.60 -11.72
CA TRP A 55 7.01 5.57 -11.04
C TRP A 55 5.52 5.87 -11.19
N TRP A 56 4.80 5.00 -11.89
CA TRP A 56 3.38 5.17 -12.20
C TRP A 56 2.50 4.42 -11.21
N MET A 57 1.29 4.95 -10.98
CA MET A 57 0.26 4.32 -10.16
C MET A 57 -1.04 4.18 -10.96
N GLN A 58 -1.65 3.01 -10.87
CA GLN A 58 -2.95 2.69 -11.45
C GLN A 58 -3.88 2.11 -10.39
N PHE A 59 -5.16 2.51 -10.47
CA PHE A 59 -6.26 1.98 -9.69
C PHE A 59 -7.18 1.14 -10.58
N GLY A 60 -7.49 -0.08 -10.14
CA GLY A 60 -8.24 -1.04 -10.95
C GLY A 60 -7.52 -1.41 -12.24
N ASN A 61 -8.28 -1.73 -13.29
CA ASN A 61 -7.71 -2.25 -14.54
C ASN A 61 -7.37 -1.19 -15.58
N GLN A 62 -7.85 0.06 -15.42
CA GLN A 62 -7.79 1.07 -16.49
C GLN A 62 -7.49 2.49 -16.02
N ASN A 63 -7.57 2.79 -14.72
CA ASN A 63 -7.43 4.16 -14.24
C ASN A 63 -5.98 4.44 -13.84
N VAL A 64 -5.16 4.88 -14.79
CA VAL A 64 -3.83 5.42 -14.50
C VAL A 64 -4.03 6.75 -13.76
N LEU A 65 -3.72 6.77 -12.47
CA LEU A 65 -3.98 7.92 -11.61
C LEU A 65 -2.96 9.03 -11.83
N GLY A 66 -1.70 8.65 -12.02
CA GLY A 66 -0.59 9.59 -12.04
C GLY A 66 0.75 8.91 -11.82
N TYR A 67 1.76 9.72 -11.57
CA TYR A 67 3.13 9.25 -11.38
C TYR A 67 3.93 10.10 -10.40
N TRP A 68 4.95 9.49 -9.81
CA TRP A 68 6.03 10.18 -9.13
C TRP A 68 7.21 10.38 -10.10
N PRO A 69 7.68 11.61 -10.30
CA PRO A 69 8.83 11.91 -11.15
C PRO A 69 10.10 11.16 -10.71
N ALA A 70 10.85 10.66 -11.69
CA ALA A 70 12.11 9.94 -11.46
C ALA A 70 13.10 10.66 -10.50
N PRO A 71 13.30 11.99 -10.58
CA PRO A 71 14.26 12.69 -9.72
C PRO A 71 13.94 12.66 -8.22
N LEU A 72 12.72 12.27 -7.83
CA LEU A 72 12.36 12.13 -6.41
C LEU A 72 13.06 10.95 -5.74
N PHE A 73 13.54 9.98 -6.52
CA PHE A 73 14.08 8.73 -5.99
C PHE A 73 15.55 8.56 -6.33
N SER A 74 16.36 8.43 -5.28
CA SER A 74 17.76 7.99 -5.38
C SER A 74 17.86 6.46 -5.23
N TYR A 75 17.34 5.91 -4.14
CA TYR A 75 17.42 4.46 -3.86
C TYR A 75 16.50 3.60 -4.73
N LEU A 76 15.44 4.20 -5.30
CA LEU A 76 14.53 3.56 -6.25
C LEU A 76 14.78 4.07 -7.69
N ALA A 77 15.95 4.67 -7.95
CA ALA A 77 16.30 5.20 -9.27
C ALA A 77 16.42 4.10 -10.33
N ASP A 78 16.95 2.94 -9.95
CA ASP A 78 17.12 1.80 -10.86
C ASP A 78 15.99 0.79 -10.71
N SER A 79 15.85 0.22 -9.51
CA SER A 79 14.85 -0.80 -9.16
C SER A 79 14.65 -0.86 -7.64
N ALA A 80 13.59 -1.56 -7.20
CA ALA A 80 13.41 -1.89 -5.79
C ALA A 80 14.15 -3.18 -5.44
N SER A 81 14.92 -3.17 -4.35
CA SER A 81 15.56 -4.38 -3.78
C SER A 81 14.66 -5.10 -2.78
N MET A 82 13.64 -4.41 -2.25
CA MET A 82 12.66 -4.90 -1.30
C MET A 82 11.30 -4.31 -1.66
N ILE A 83 10.24 -5.12 -1.55
CA ILE A 83 8.86 -4.72 -1.78
C ILE A 83 8.05 -5.24 -0.60
N GLU A 84 7.28 -4.34 0.02
CA GLU A 84 6.48 -4.63 1.20
C GLU A 84 5.01 -4.33 0.92
N TRP A 85 4.13 -5.14 1.51
CA TRP A 85 2.69 -4.91 1.54
C TRP A 85 2.26 -5.01 2.99
N GLY A 86 1.56 -4.01 3.47
CA GLY A 86 1.17 -3.95 4.87
C GLY A 86 0.47 -2.65 5.19
N GLY A 87 0.53 -2.28 6.45
CA GLY A 87 0.11 -0.98 6.93
C GLY A 87 0.97 -0.55 8.10
N GLU A 88 0.85 0.73 8.41
CA GLU A 88 1.66 1.42 9.39
C GLU A 88 0.70 2.14 10.35
N VAL A 89 0.99 2.07 11.64
CA VAL A 89 0.21 2.77 12.67
C VAL A 89 1.15 3.69 13.42
N VAL A 90 0.83 4.98 13.41
CA VAL A 90 1.45 5.96 14.31
C VAL A 90 0.56 6.07 15.54
N ASN A 91 1.12 5.77 16.72
CA ASN A 91 0.44 5.94 17.99
C ASN A 91 1.04 7.11 18.78
N SER A 92 0.24 8.16 18.96
CA SER A 92 0.59 9.33 19.78
C SER A 92 -0.22 9.42 21.07
N GLU A 93 -1.00 8.39 21.41
CA GLU A 93 -1.83 8.38 22.62
C GLU A 93 -0.99 8.29 23.90
N PRO A 94 -1.47 8.88 25.01
CA PRO A 94 -0.82 8.75 26.31
C PRO A 94 -0.57 7.29 26.70
N ASP A 95 0.55 7.05 27.38
CA ASP A 95 0.97 5.72 27.87
C ASP A 95 1.17 4.64 26.79
N GLY A 96 1.21 5.02 25.50
CA GLY A 96 1.41 4.09 24.40
C GLY A 96 0.23 3.15 24.16
N GLN A 97 -0.97 3.49 24.66
CA GLN A 97 -2.16 2.68 24.45
C GLN A 97 -2.61 2.78 22.99
N HIS A 98 -2.75 1.64 22.32
CA HIS A 98 -3.36 1.61 21.00
C HIS A 98 -4.89 1.68 21.10
N THR A 99 -5.54 2.34 20.15
CA THR A 99 -7.01 2.30 20.07
C THR A 99 -7.48 0.93 19.59
N SER A 100 -8.76 0.61 19.79
CA SER A 100 -9.34 -0.66 19.32
C SER A 100 -9.32 -0.83 17.80
N THR A 101 -9.33 0.25 17.01
CA THR A 101 -9.28 0.15 15.52
C THR A 101 -8.34 1.17 14.88
N GLN A 102 -7.08 0.80 14.70
CA GLN A 102 -6.07 1.66 14.08
C GLN A 102 -5.57 1.17 12.71
N MET A 103 -5.89 -0.07 12.32
CA MET A 103 -5.44 -0.67 11.07
C MET A 103 -6.39 -1.77 10.59
N GLY A 104 -6.65 -1.80 9.27
CA GLY A 104 -7.44 -2.86 8.64
C GLY A 104 -8.86 -2.97 9.20
N SER A 105 -9.28 -4.17 9.58
CA SER A 105 -10.58 -4.41 10.21
C SER A 105 -10.58 -4.34 11.74
N GLY A 106 -9.42 -4.18 12.39
CA GLY A 106 -9.29 -4.31 13.85
C GLY A 106 -9.35 -5.74 14.38
N HIS A 107 -9.35 -6.74 13.50
CA HIS A 107 -9.41 -8.16 13.86
C HIS A 107 -8.11 -8.89 13.51
N PHE A 108 -7.72 -9.84 14.36
CA PHE A 108 -6.48 -10.61 14.19
C PHE A 108 -6.56 -11.56 12.98
N PRO A 109 -5.41 -11.86 12.35
CA PRO A 109 -5.35 -12.72 11.16
C PRO A 109 -5.91 -14.12 11.40
N ASP A 110 -5.83 -14.66 12.62
CA ASP A 110 -6.40 -15.98 13.01
C ASP A 110 -7.90 -16.09 12.75
N GLU A 111 -8.62 -14.97 12.71
CA GLU A 111 -10.05 -14.97 12.40
C GLU A 111 -10.35 -15.27 10.92
N GLY A 112 -9.36 -15.10 10.05
CA GLY A 112 -9.41 -15.48 8.65
C GLY A 112 -10.26 -14.59 7.73
N PHE A 113 -10.38 -15.04 6.48
CA PHE A 113 -11.08 -14.33 5.43
C PHE A 113 -12.54 -14.00 5.81
N GLY A 114 -12.96 -12.78 5.52
CA GLY A 114 -14.26 -12.26 5.91
C GLY A 114 -14.26 -11.48 7.22
N LYS A 115 -13.20 -11.58 8.03
CA LYS A 115 -13.11 -10.98 9.35
C LYS A 115 -11.84 -10.13 9.52
N SER A 116 -10.69 -10.70 9.14
CA SER A 116 -9.41 -9.97 9.10
C SER A 116 -9.22 -9.25 7.77
N SER A 117 -8.53 -8.11 7.79
CA SER A 117 -8.09 -7.43 6.56
C SER A 117 -7.02 -8.26 5.85
N TYR A 118 -7.01 -8.22 4.51
CA TYR A 118 -6.14 -9.08 3.71
C TYR A 118 -5.56 -8.36 2.49
N PHE A 119 -4.43 -8.89 2.02
CA PHE A 119 -3.90 -8.64 0.68
C PHE A 119 -3.98 -9.94 -0.10
N ARG A 120 -4.42 -9.90 -1.35
CA ARG A 120 -4.53 -11.09 -2.21
C ARG A 120 -3.97 -10.81 -3.60
N ASN A 121 -3.65 -11.88 -4.32
CA ASN A 121 -3.14 -11.81 -5.70
C ASN A 121 -1.90 -10.89 -5.83
N ILE A 122 -1.02 -10.90 -4.84
CA ILE A 122 0.18 -10.07 -4.84
C ILE A 122 1.12 -10.47 -5.97
N GLN A 123 1.59 -9.46 -6.71
CA GLN A 123 2.50 -9.59 -7.83
C GLN A 123 3.52 -8.46 -7.80
N ILE A 124 4.67 -8.69 -8.43
CA ILE A 124 5.72 -7.68 -8.64
C ILE A 124 5.90 -7.45 -10.13
N VAL A 125 6.30 -6.23 -10.51
CA VAL A 125 6.68 -5.92 -11.89
C VAL A 125 8.18 -6.12 -12.04
N ASP A 126 8.58 -7.02 -12.94
CA ASP A 126 10.00 -7.27 -13.23
C ASP A 126 10.61 -6.21 -14.17
N GLY A 127 11.92 -6.24 -14.36
CA GLY A 127 12.63 -5.28 -15.24
C GLY A 127 12.27 -5.37 -16.72
N SER A 128 11.47 -6.36 -17.13
CA SER A 128 10.88 -6.47 -18.47
C SER A 128 9.40 -6.07 -18.49
N ASN A 129 8.93 -5.38 -17.44
CA ASN A 129 7.55 -4.96 -17.22
C ASN A 129 6.52 -6.10 -17.20
N ASN A 130 6.92 -7.30 -16.77
CA ASN A 130 6.00 -8.42 -16.60
C ASN A 130 5.60 -8.59 -15.14
N LEU A 131 4.34 -8.95 -14.91
CA LEU A 131 3.86 -9.36 -13.60
C LEU A 131 4.41 -10.75 -13.24
N ARG A 132 5.01 -10.84 -12.05
CA ARG A 132 5.57 -12.07 -11.49
C ARG A 132 5.01 -12.32 -10.11
N VAL A 133 4.81 -13.59 -9.77
CA VAL A 133 4.51 -13.99 -8.40
C VAL A 133 5.78 -13.75 -7.56
N PRO A 134 5.69 -13.06 -6.42
CA PRO A 134 6.83 -12.83 -5.55
C PRO A 134 7.36 -14.14 -4.98
N LYS A 135 8.68 -14.23 -4.83
CA LYS A 135 9.36 -15.36 -4.19
C LYS A 135 9.92 -14.92 -2.84
N GLY A 136 9.99 -15.83 -1.89
CA GLY A 136 10.61 -15.56 -0.58
C GLY A 136 9.80 -14.61 0.30
N LEU A 137 8.47 -14.61 0.21
CA LEU A 137 7.60 -13.80 1.06
C LEU A 137 7.87 -14.09 2.54
N GLY A 138 8.23 -13.05 3.28
CA GLY A 138 8.31 -13.04 4.74
C GLY A 138 7.11 -12.33 5.36
N THR A 139 6.91 -12.49 6.66
CA THR A 139 5.98 -11.71 7.48
C THR A 139 6.79 -10.97 8.54
N PHE A 140 6.38 -9.75 8.88
CA PHE A 140 7.03 -8.93 9.90
C PHE A 140 5.97 -8.13 10.66
N THR A 141 6.16 -8.01 11.97
CA THR A 141 5.32 -7.22 12.87
C THR A 141 6.17 -6.75 14.04
N GLU A 142 6.05 -5.47 14.39
CA GLU A 142 6.80 -4.88 15.52
C GLU A 142 6.15 -5.24 16.87
N GLN A 143 4.82 -5.34 16.91
CA GLN A 143 4.02 -5.58 18.11
C GLN A 143 2.91 -6.58 17.80
N SER A 144 3.25 -7.87 17.73
CA SER A 144 2.31 -8.94 17.32
C SER A 144 1.08 -9.10 18.22
N LYS A 145 1.13 -8.60 19.46
CA LYS A 145 -0.04 -8.55 20.37
C LYS A 145 -1.03 -7.44 20.05
N CYS A 146 -0.65 -6.48 19.19
CA CYS A 146 -1.49 -5.37 18.76
C CYS A 146 -1.85 -5.49 17.28
N TYR A 147 -0.86 -5.79 16.44
CA TYR A 147 -0.99 -5.95 15.00
C TYR A 147 -0.22 -7.17 14.55
N ASP A 148 -0.91 -8.12 13.94
CA ASP A 148 -0.32 -9.37 13.46
C ASP A 148 -0.64 -9.60 11.98
N VAL A 149 0.20 -10.41 11.34
CA VAL A 149 0.07 -10.78 9.94
C VAL A 149 0.43 -12.25 9.75
N GLN A 150 -0.41 -12.96 9.00
CA GLN A 150 -0.20 -14.36 8.67
C GLN A 150 -0.40 -14.59 7.18
N LYS A 151 0.24 -15.64 6.69
CA LYS A 151 0.02 -16.12 5.32
C LYS A 151 -1.29 -16.89 5.31
N GLY A 152 -2.18 -16.53 4.39
CA GLY A 152 -3.45 -17.24 4.13
C GLY A 152 -3.28 -18.47 3.26
#